data_AF-A0A8T5RJ10-F1
#
_entry.id   AF-A0A8T5RJ10-F1
#
_cell.length_a   1.000
_cell.length_b   1.000
_cell.length_c   1.000
_cell.angle_alpha   90.00
_cell.angle_beta   90.00
_cell.angle_gamma   90.00
#
_symmetry.space_group_name_H-M   'P 1'
#
loop_
_entity.id
_entity.type
_entity.pdbx_description
1 polymer ?
#
loop_
_entity_poly.entity_id
_entity_poly.type
_entity_poly.pdbx_seq_one_letter_code
_entity_poly.pdbx_strand_id
1 'polypeptide(L)'
;MFNSHQYGNFYPGTGNYNEIGTGKGTGKIINYPMPAGSTDDAIPIFFDEIIEPICKEFKPEFILISAGFDTHWTDRNTDMNWTYQAPANY
;
A
#
# COMPACT_ATOMS: atom_id res chain seq x y z
N MET A 1 -8.34 -6.24 -2.34
CA MET A 1 -7.99 -5.01 -1.61
C MET A 1 -6.48 -4.91 -1.62
N PHE A 2 -5.95 -3.79 -2.07
CA PHE A 2 -4.53 -3.46 -2.04
C PHE A 2 -4.30 -2.42 -0.95
N ASN A 3 -3.21 -2.54 -0.19
CA ASN A 3 -2.91 -1.63 0.92
C ASN A 3 -1.40 -1.49 1.09
N SER A 4 -0.88 -0.27 0.98
CA SER A 4 0.52 0.09 1.30
C SER A 4 0.56 0.95 2.56
N HIS A 5 1.41 0.61 3.53
CA HIS A 5 1.48 1.32 4.81
C HIS A 5 2.83 1.09 5.51
N GLN A 6 3.19 1.98 6.45
CA GLN A 6 4.28 1.73 7.38
C GLN A 6 3.92 0.56 8.30
N TYR A 7 4.83 -0.40 8.48
CA TYR A 7 4.62 -1.59 9.28
C TYR A 7 5.82 -1.89 10.20
N GLY A 8 5.58 -2.60 11.29
CA GLY A 8 6.57 -2.91 12.33
C GLY A 8 6.08 -2.50 13.71
N ASN A 9 6.88 -1.73 14.46
CA ASN A 9 6.46 -1.15 15.74
C ASN A 9 5.61 0.12 15.53
N PHE A 10 4.52 0.00 14.78
CA PHE A 10 3.67 1.12 14.36
C PHE A 10 2.18 0.77 14.47
N TYR A 11 1.34 1.78 14.70
CA TYR A 11 -0.12 1.58 14.74
C TYR A 11 -0.64 1.16 13.36
N PRO A 12 -1.61 0.24 13.25
CA PRO A 12 -2.29 -0.50 14.34
C PRO A 12 -1.64 -1.84 14.68
N GLY A 13 -0.53 -2.21 14.05
CA GLY A 13 0.16 -3.50 14.23
C GLY A 13 -0.37 -4.64 13.34
N THR A 14 -1.36 -4.38 12.50
CA THR A 14 -1.89 -5.30 11.47
C THR A 14 -1.43 -4.87 10.07
N GLY A 15 -1.67 -5.71 9.07
CA GLY A 15 -1.27 -5.44 7.68
C GLY A 15 0.04 -6.12 7.29
N ASN A 16 0.44 -7.18 8.00
CA ASN A 16 1.57 -7.99 7.55
C ASN A 16 1.31 -8.60 6.17
N TYR A 17 2.36 -8.91 5.40
CA TYR A 17 2.26 -9.50 4.07
C TYR A 17 1.56 -10.87 4.08
N ASN A 18 1.58 -11.58 5.21
CA ASN A 18 0.91 -12.88 5.37
C ASN A 18 -0.57 -12.76 5.81
N GLU A 19 -1.06 -11.56 6.10
CA GLU A 19 -2.47 -11.31 6.42
C GLU A 19 -3.31 -11.21 5.14
N ILE A 20 -3.57 -12.35 4.51
CA ILE A 20 -4.19 -12.45 3.18
C ILE A 20 -5.73 -12.57 3.18
N GLY A 21 -6.37 -12.27 4.32
CA GLY A 21 -7.80 -12.52 4.54
C GLY A 21 -8.12 -13.96 4.95
N THR A 22 -9.38 -14.24 5.25
CA THR A 22 -9.83 -15.54 5.80
C THR A 22 -11.08 -16.07 5.09
N GLY A 23 -11.29 -17.39 5.16
CA GLY A 23 -12.46 -18.05 4.57
C GLY A 23 -12.61 -17.78 3.07
N LYS A 24 -13.78 -17.29 2.63
CA LYS A 24 -14.04 -16.91 1.23
C LYS A 24 -13.25 -15.66 0.79
N GLY A 25 -12.61 -14.97 1.73
CA GLY A 25 -11.77 -13.79 1.54
C GLY A 25 -10.28 -14.08 1.44
N THR A 26 -9.84 -15.33 1.65
CA THR A 26 -8.42 -15.70 1.54
C THR A 26 -7.89 -15.38 0.14
N GLY A 27 -6.74 -14.73 0.08
CA GLY A 27 -6.10 -14.27 -1.17
C GLY A 27 -6.69 -12.97 -1.74
N LYS A 28 -7.65 -12.33 -1.04
CA LYS A 28 -8.29 -11.08 -1.51
C LYS A 28 -7.79 -9.83 -0.79
N ILE A 29 -6.91 -9.99 0.19
CA ILE A 29 -6.20 -8.88 0.86
C ILE A 29 -4.73 -9.00 0.48
N ILE A 30 -4.18 -7.91 -0.04
CA ILE A 30 -2.79 -7.79 -0.45
C ILE A 30 -2.21 -6.58 0.28
N ASN A 31 -1.37 -6.86 1.27
CA ASN A 31 -0.68 -5.85 2.04
C ASN A 31 0.75 -5.69 1.53
N TYR A 32 1.18 -4.44 1.42
CA TYR A 32 2.53 -4.01 1.10
C TYR A 32 3.12 -3.27 2.31
N PRO A 33 3.60 -4.02 3.34
CA PRO A 33 4.17 -3.44 4.53
C PRO A 33 5.54 -2.82 4.22
N MET A 34 5.71 -1.54 4.56
CA MET A 34 6.93 -0.78 4.33
C MET A 34 7.64 -0.47 5.65
N PRO A 35 8.99 -0.50 5.69
CA PRO A 35 9.73 0.00 6.84
C PRO A 35 9.59 1.52 6.99
N ALA A 36 9.82 2.02 8.20
CA ALA A 36 10.03 3.45 8.44
C ALA A 36 11.15 3.99 7.52
N GLY A 37 10.96 5.20 7.01
CA GLY A 37 11.89 5.88 6.12
C GLY A 37 11.76 5.52 4.64
N SER A 38 10.84 4.63 4.26
CA SER A 38 10.54 4.33 2.86
C SER A 38 10.18 5.58 2.05
N THR A 39 10.66 5.63 0.81
CA THR A 39 10.55 6.76 -0.10
C THR A 39 9.60 6.48 -1.26
N ASP A 40 9.50 7.44 -2.18
CA ASP A 40 8.64 7.42 -3.37
C ASP A 40 8.82 6.21 -4.30
N ASP A 41 10.00 5.58 -4.27
CA ASP A 41 10.37 4.42 -5.08
C ASP A 41 9.53 3.17 -4.78
N ALA A 42 8.92 3.10 -3.61
CA ALA A 42 8.05 2.01 -3.21
C ALA A 42 6.75 1.93 -4.05
N ILE A 43 6.22 3.08 -4.51
CA ILE A 43 4.96 3.14 -5.25
C ILE A 43 5.06 2.52 -6.64
N PRO A 44 6.02 2.89 -7.50
CA PRO A 44 6.22 2.25 -8.80
C PRO A 44 6.31 0.73 -8.69
N ILE A 45 7.10 0.24 -7.73
CA ILE A 45 7.30 -1.19 -7.51
C ILE A 45 5.97 -1.86 -7.12
N PHE A 46 5.24 -1.27 -6.16
CA PHE A 46 3.96 -1.85 -5.74
C PHE A 46 2.93 -1.84 -6.88
N PHE A 47 2.90 -0.79 -7.68
CA PHE A 47 1.96 -0.69 -8.79
C PHE A 47 2.30 -1.67 -9.92
N ASP A 48 3.53 -1.63 -10.42
CA ASP A 48 3.96 -2.37 -11.61
C ASP A 48 4.06 -3.87 -11.34
N GLU A 49 4.55 -4.27 -10.17
CA GLU A 49 4.80 -5.69 -9.86
C GLU A 49 3.59 -6.38 -9.23
N ILE A 50 2.65 -5.64 -8.63
CA ILE A 50 1.54 -6.23 -7.86
C ILE A 50 0.17 -5.77 -8.35
N ILE A 51 -0.10 -4.46 -8.36
CA ILE A 51 -1.45 -3.97 -8.70
C ILE A 51 -1.78 -4.23 -10.16
N GLU A 52 -0.88 -3.86 -11.09
CA GLU A 52 -1.14 -3.94 -12.52
C GLU A 52 -1.38 -5.39 -13.00
N PRO A 53 -0.54 -6.39 -12.65
CA PRO A 53 -0.77 -7.78 -13.07
C PRO A 53 -2.09 -8.34 -12.54
N ILE A 54 -2.42 -8.04 -11.28
CA ILE A 54 -3.64 -8.56 -10.64
C ILE A 54 -4.88 -7.88 -11.20
N CYS A 55 -4.84 -6.58 -11.48
CA CYS A 55 -5.94 -5.89 -12.14
C CYS A 55 -6.17 -6.40 -13.56
N LYS A 56 -5.12 -6.75 -14.32
CA LYS A 56 -5.23 -7.36 -15.65
C LYS A 56 -5.92 -8.73 -15.61
N GLU A 57 -5.66 -9.52 -14.58
CA GLU A 57 -6.31 -10.82 -14.37
C GLU A 57 -7.74 -10.69 -13.85
N PHE A 58 -7.92 -9.91 -12.78
CA PHE A 58 -9.20 -9.77 -12.07
C PHE A 58 -10.24 -8.97 -12.87
N LYS A 59 -9.78 -8.03 -13.72
CA LYS A 59 -10.62 -7.15 -14.55
C LYS A 59 -11.74 -6.48 -13.76
N PRO A 60 -11.41 -5.64 -12.76
CA PRO A 60 -12.42 -4.99 -11.94
C PRO A 60 -13.30 -4.08 -12.78
N GLU A 61 -14.61 -4.11 -12.52
CA GLU A 61 -15.57 -3.18 -13.13
C GLU A 61 -15.54 -1.80 -12.48
N PHE A 62 -14.98 -1.70 -11.27
CA PHE A 62 -14.87 -0.47 -10.50
C PHE A 62 -13.62 -0.49 -9.61
N ILE A 63 -13.01 0.69 -9.43
CA ILE A 63 -11.85 0.90 -8.56
C ILE A 63 -12.19 2.00 -7.56
N LEU A 64 -11.99 1.71 -6.27
CA LEU A 64 -12.07 2.69 -5.18
C LEU A 64 -10.67 2.92 -4.63
N ILE A 65 -10.27 4.18 -4.53
CA ILE A 65 -8.95 4.59 -4.03
C ILE A 65 -9.15 5.43 -2.77
N SER A 66 -8.48 5.03 -1.69
CA SER A 66 -8.32 5.83 -0.48
C SER A 66 -6.91 6.39 -0.47
N ALA A 67 -6.75 7.68 -0.81
CA ALA A 67 -5.45 8.34 -0.89
C ALA A 67 -5.15 9.12 0.40
N GLY A 68 -4.48 8.46 1.36
CA GLY A 68 -3.94 9.11 2.56
C GLY A 68 -2.73 10.00 2.22
N PHE A 69 -2.58 11.12 2.94
CA PHE A 69 -1.46 12.06 2.76
C PHE A 69 -0.45 12.02 3.93
N ASP A 70 -0.69 11.16 4.92
CA ASP A 70 0.13 11.00 6.12
C ASP A 70 1.45 10.29 5.85
N THR A 71 1.69 9.79 4.63
CA THR A 71 3.00 9.26 4.19
C THR A 71 4.02 10.34 3.82
N HIS A 72 3.61 11.61 3.75
CA HIS A 72 4.50 12.70 3.38
C HIS A 72 5.61 12.92 4.42
N TRP A 73 6.82 13.24 3.99
CA TRP A 73 8.01 13.41 4.86
C TRP A 73 7.88 14.49 5.96
N THR A 74 6.90 15.38 5.84
CA THR A 74 6.60 16.40 6.88
C THR A 74 5.44 16.02 7.80
N ASP A 75 4.83 14.86 7.60
CA ASP A 75 3.79 14.36 8.50
C ASP A 75 4.39 14.08 9.89
N ARG A 76 3.56 14.20 10.94
CA ARG A 76 4.01 14.05 12.34
C ARG A 76 3.61 12.71 12.95
N ASN A 77 2.78 11.94 12.25
CA ASN A 77 2.21 10.69 12.74
C ASN A 77 2.96 9.48 12.20
N THR A 78 3.53 9.57 10.99
CA THR A 78 4.32 8.50 10.37
C THR A 78 5.80 8.88 10.26
N ASP A 79 6.64 7.88 10.01
CA ASP A 79 8.08 8.04 9.74
C ASP A 79 8.39 7.81 8.25
N MET A 80 7.43 8.04 7.37
CA MET A 80 7.57 7.84 5.92
C MET A 80 8.26 9.06 5.28
N ASN A 81 8.96 8.87 4.16
CA ASN A 81 9.71 9.92 3.48
C ASN A 81 9.15 10.21 2.07
N TRP A 82 7.84 10.16 1.88
CA TRP A 82 7.26 10.40 0.56
C TRP A 82 7.19 11.89 0.22
N THR A 83 7.33 12.21 -1.06
CA THR A 83 7.06 13.54 -1.61
C THR A 83 5.74 13.55 -2.38
N TYR A 84 5.31 14.72 -2.85
CA TYR A 84 4.10 14.86 -3.68
C TYR A 84 4.18 14.14 -5.04
N GLN A 85 5.38 13.73 -5.47
CA GLN A 85 5.59 13.14 -6.79
C GLN A 85 5.08 11.69 -6.85
N ALA A 86 5.25 10.90 -5.80
CA ALA A 86 4.84 9.49 -5.82
C ALA A 86 3.33 9.30 -6.06
N PRO A 87 2.41 9.95 -5.32
CA PRO A 87 0.97 9.74 -5.50
C PRO A 87 0.41 10.41 -6.75
N ALA A 88 1.13 11.39 -7.33
CA ALA A 88 0.64 12.15 -8.48
C ALA A 88 0.94 11.45 -9.83
N ASN A 89 1.83 10.46 -9.83
CA ASN A 89 2.32 9.80 -11.03
C ASN A 89 1.61 8.46 -11.33
N TYR A 90 0.64 8.05 -10.50
CA TYR A 90 -0.14 6.80 -10.60
C TYR A 90 -1.60 7.04 -10.21
#